data_AF-A0A317HKW2-F1
#
_entry.id   AF-A0A317HKW2-F1
#
_cell.length_a   1.000
_cell.length_b   1.000
_cell.length_c   1.000
_cell.angle_alpha   90.00
_cell.angle_beta   90.00
_cell.angle_gamma   90.00
#
_symmetry.space_group_name_H-M   'P 1'
#
loop_
_entity.id
_entity.type
_entity.pdbx_description
1 polymer ?
#
loop_
_entity_poly.entity_id
_entity_poly.type
_entity_poly.pdbx_seq_one_letter_code
_entity_poly.pdbx_strand_id
1 'polypeptide(L)'
;MKSARSGWFFNILFSGDKESVTQRGIEIAIGRLLTDEEFRETFLSSPHVALGELLQRGTQLSHAEIATLVGIDRTLWVKVADQIDPRLQKVSLKSHTQDPESAPSDGDA
;
A
#
# COMPACT_ATOMS: atom_id res chain seq x y z
N MET A 1 -34.51 15.79 -6.54
CA MET A 1 -33.81 17.08 -6.72
C MET A 1 -33.15 17.45 -5.40
N LYS A 2 -31.82 17.63 -5.44
CA LYS A 2 -30.88 18.20 -4.44
C LYS A 2 -30.45 17.36 -3.21
N SER A 3 -29.13 17.25 -3.16
CA SER A 3 -28.20 16.69 -2.18
C SER A 3 -27.82 17.75 -1.11
N ALA A 4 -27.37 17.30 0.07
CA ALA A 4 -26.37 17.95 0.94
C ALA A 4 -25.94 16.91 2.00
N ARG A 5 -24.71 16.36 2.03
CA ARG A 5 -23.39 16.91 2.40
C ARG A 5 -23.23 17.29 3.88
N SER A 6 -22.22 16.66 4.49
CA SER A 6 -21.31 17.21 5.52
C SER A 6 -21.76 17.22 6.99
N GLY A 7 -21.09 16.40 7.81
CA GLY A 7 -20.86 16.65 9.25
C GLY A 7 -19.36 16.50 9.54
N TRP A 8 -18.54 17.54 9.63
CA TRP A 8 -18.47 18.62 10.66
C TRP A 8 -18.12 18.15 12.09
N PHE A 9 -17.35 17.06 12.27
CA PHE A 9 -16.91 16.64 13.63
C PHE A 9 -15.42 16.26 13.82
N PHE A 10 -14.51 16.55 12.90
CA PHE A 10 -13.07 16.21 13.06
C PHE A 10 -12.11 17.39 12.96
N ASN A 11 -12.57 18.59 13.32
CA ASN A 11 -11.77 19.81 13.20
C ASN A 11 -11.85 20.58 14.52
N ILE A 12 -10.92 20.34 15.45
CA ILE A 12 -10.38 21.26 16.47
C ILE A 12 -9.38 20.47 17.33
N LEU A 13 -8.19 21.07 17.52
CA LEU A 13 -6.95 20.57 18.13
C LEU A 13 -6.07 19.74 17.17
N PHE A 14 -5.17 20.42 16.45
CA PHE A 14 -3.72 20.18 16.47
C PHE A 14 -3.06 21.18 15.50
N SER A 15 -2.66 22.33 16.04
CA SER A 15 -1.67 23.23 15.42
C SER A 15 -0.31 22.99 16.07
N GLY A 16 0.74 22.84 15.26
CA GLY A 16 2.15 22.71 15.64
C GLY A 16 2.57 21.25 15.82
N ASP A 17 3.48 20.66 15.05
CA ASP A 17 4.81 21.18 14.71
C ASP A 17 5.16 21.14 13.21
N LYS A 18 5.95 22.14 12.80
CA LYS A 18 6.58 22.25 11.48
C LYS A 18 7.85 21.41 11.43
N GLU A 19 8.00 20.70 10.31
CA GLU A 19 9.28 20.54 9.57
C GLU A 19 10.41 19.74 10.25
N SER A 20 10.44 18.42 10.04
CA SER A 20 11.69 17.67 9.75
C SER A 20 11.50 16.15 9.54
N VAL A 21 10.31 15.60 9.85
CA VAL A 21 10.00 14.16 9.64
C VAL A 21 8.63 13.96 8.98
N THR A 22 8.24 14.86 8.08
CA THR A 22 6.90 14.91 7.45
C THR A 22 6.91 14.57 5.95
N GLN A 23 8.04 14.06 5.44
CA GLN A 23 8.22 13.76 4.02
C GLN A 23 8.62 12.30 3.79
N ARG A 24 9.52 11.77 4.64
CA ARG A 24 10.03 10.39 4.47
C ARG A 24 8.92 9.34 4.55
N GLY A 25 7.94 9.53 5.43
CA GLY A 25 6.80 8.61 5.58
C GLY A 25 5.95 8.54 4.32
N ILE A 26 5.48 9.69 3.85
CA ILE A 26 4.69 9.77 2.63
C ILE A 26 5.46 9.32 1.39
N GLU A 27 6.76 9.60 1.28
CA GLU A 27 7.61 9.10 0.19
C GLU A 27 7.69 7.57 0.18
N ILE A 28 7.89 6.94 1.35
CA ILE A 28 7.90 5.48 1.47
C ILE A 28 6.54 4.91 1.08
N ALA A 29 5.45 5.52 1.54
CA ALA A 29 4.09 5.07 1.24
C ALA A 29 3.80 5.18 -0.27
N ILE A 30 4.12 6.31 -0.91
CA ILE A 30 3.99 6.49 -2.36
C ILE A 30 4.85 5.47 -3.10
N GLY A 31 6.12 5.33 -2.74
CA GLY A 31 7.03 4.37 -3.35
C GLY A 31 6.47 2.95 -3.32
N ARG A 32 5.89 2.53 -2.19
CA ARG A 32 5.23 1.22 -2.04
C ARG A 32 3.92 1.12 -2.81
N LEU A 33 3.08 2.15 -2.85
CA LEU A 33 1.87 2.14 -3.70
C LEU A 33 2.22 1.93 -5.17
N LEU A 34 3.35 2.48 -5.61
CA LEU A 34 3.79 2.39 -6.99
C LEU A 34 4.49 1.07 -7.31
N THR A 35 5.28 0.53 -6.39
CA THR A 35 6.15 -0.62 -6.66
C THR A 35 5.75 -1.92 -5.95
N ASP A 36 5.05 -1.89 -4.81
CA ASP A 36 4.67 -3.09 -4.07
C ASP A 36 3.20 -3.44 -4.41
N GLU A 37 3.02 -4.43 -5.29
CA GLU A 37 1.70 -4.84 -5.79
C GLU A 37 0.78 -5.32 -4.65
N GLU A 38 1.29 -6.15 -3.74
CA GLU A 38 0.53 -6.67 -2.60
C GLU A 38 0.10 -5.54 -1.65
N PHE A 39 1.02 -4.60 -1.39
CA PHE A 39 0.70 -3.40 -0.62
C PHE A 39 -0.38 -2.56 -1.29
N ARG A 40 -0.26 -2.35 -2.62
CA ARG A 40 -1.23 -1.59 -3.41
C ARG A 40 -2.60 -2.26 -3.41
N GLU A 41 -2.69 -3.58 -3.62
CA GLU A 41 -3.94 -4.34 -3.55
C GLU A 41 -4.63 -4.18 -2.20
N THR A 42 -3.85 -4.30 -1.13
CA THR A 42 -4.34 -4.13 0.25
C THR A 42 -4.83 -2.71 0.47
N PHE A 43 -4.08 -1.71 -0.01
CA PHE A 43 -4.47 -0.31 0.12
C PHE A 43 -5.75 0.02 -0.66
N LEU A 44 -5.89 -0.48 -1.89
CA LEU A 44 -7.07 -0.23 -2.73
C LEU A 44 -8.34 -0.86 -2.13
N SER A 45 -8.18 -1.99 -1.43
CA SER A 45 -9.26 -2.68 -0.72
C SER A 45 -9.58 -2.03 0.63
N SER A 46 -8.53 -1.74 1.42
CA SER A 46 -8.62 -1.16 2.76
C SER A 46 -7.39 -0.29 3.07
N PRO A 47 -7.46 1.03 2.83
CA PRO A 47 -6.33 1.93 3.05
C PRO A 47 -5.83 1.94 4.50
N HIS A 48 -6.74 1.86 5.47
CA HIS A 48 -6.38 1.89 6.90
C HIS A 48 -5.60 0.66 7.33
N VAL A 49 -5.88 -0.51 6.75
CA VAL A 49 -5.13 -1.75 7.02
C VAL A 49 -3.72 -1.61 6.46
N ALA A 50 -3.58 -1.26 5.17
CA ALA A 50 -2.28 -1.10 4.54
C ALA A 50 -1.40 -0.05 5.25
N LEU A 51 -1.95 1.12 5.56
CA LEU A 51 -1.19 2.16 6.27
C LEU A 51 -0.89 1.76 7.72
N GLY A 52 -1.78 1.01 8.38
CA GLY A 52 -1.54 0.44 9.69
C GLY A 52 -0.31 -0.47 9.73
N GLU A 53 -0.11 -1.29 8.69
CA GLU A 53 1.10 -2.12 8.57
C GLU A 53 2.39 -1.30 8.43
N LEU A 54 2.35 -0.17 7.71
CA LEU A 54 3.50 0.74 7.62
C LEU A 54 3.84 1.34 8.98
N LEU A 55 2.82 1.78 9.71
CA LEU A 55 2.98 2.34 11.06
C LEU A 55 3.57 1.31 12.02
N GLN A 56 3.07 0.07 12.00
CA GLN A 56 3.60 -1.03 12.83
C GLN A 56 5.06 -1.38 12.51
N ARG A 57 5.49 -1.18 11.26
CA ARG A 57 6.89 -1.38 10.83
C ARG A 57 7.78 -0.17 11.12
N GLY A 58 7.28 0.84 11.84
CA GLY A 58 8.03 2.02 12.26
C GLY A 58 8.04 3.16 11.25
N THR A 59 7.26 3.09 10.17
CA THR A 59 7.05 4.26 9.29
C THR A 59 6.19 5.26 10.03
N GLN A 60 6.62 6.52 10.09
CA GLN A 60 5.82 7.58 10.69
C GLN A 60 5.00 8.27 9.60
N LEU A 61 3.68 8.34 9.80
CA LEU A 61 2.77 9.12 8.95
C LEU A 61 1.90 9.98 9.85
N SER A 62 1.85 11.27 9.55
CA SER A 62 0.92 12.20 10.17
C SER A 62 -0.50 11.96 9.66
N HIS A 63 -1.47 12.50 10.40
CA HIS A 63 -2.87 12.47 9.98
C HIS A 63 -3.10 13.16 8.63
N ALA A 64 -2.37 14.24 8.35
CA ALA A 64 -2.46 14.96 7.07
C ALA A 64 -1.94 14.11 5.90
N GLU A 65 -0.83 13.39 6.09
CA GLU A 65 -0.29 12.47 5.08
C GLU A 65 -1.24 11.28 4.84
N ILE A 66 -1.79 10.69 5.91
CA ILE A 66 -2.80 9.62 5.80
C ILE A 66 -4.02 10.12 5.02
N ALA A 67 -4.58 11.28 5.40
CA ALA A 67 -5.72 11.87 4.72
C ALA A 67 -5.43 12.17 3.24
N THR A 68 -4.20 12.61 2.93
CA THR A 68 -3.75 12.86 1.57
C THR A 68 -3.70 11.56 0.76
N LEU A 69 -3.05 10.52 1.27
CA LEU A 69 -2.96 9.21 0.60
C LEU A 69 -4.34 8.61 0.33
N VAL A 70 -5.24 8.67 1.31
CA VAL A 70 -6.62 8.17 1.20
C VAL A 70 -7.48 9.03 0.27
N GLY A 71 -7.20 10.33 0.19
CA GLY A 71 -7.95 11.28 -0.64
C GLY A 71 -7.57 11.27 -2.12
N ILE A 72 -6.41 10.72 -2.48
CA ILE A 72 -5.99 10.55 -3.89
C ILE A 72 -6.89 9.51 -4.58
N ASP A 73 -7.27 9.79 -5.83
CA ASP A 73 -8.06 8.86 -6.64
C ASP A 73 -7.37 7.49 -6.74
N ARG A 74 -8.08 6.45 -6.35
CA ARG A 74 -7.64 5.05 -6.42
C ARG A 74 -7.20 4.66 -7.82
N THR A 75 -7.84 5.18 -8.87
CA THR A 75 -7.46 4.84 -10.25
C THR A 75 -6.09 5.37 -10.63
N LEU A 76 -5.60 6.43 -9.97
CA LEU A 76 -4.28 6.99 -10.22
C LEU A 76 -3.17 6.02 -9.82
N TRP A 77 -3.31 5.37 -8.66
CA TRP A 77 -2.32 4.39 -8.18
C TRP A 77 -2.13 3.22 -9.15
N VAL A 78 -3.25 2.72 -9.71
CA VAL A 78 -3.23 1.63 -10.70
C VAL A 78 -2.58 2.13 -12.00
N LYS A 79 -3.05 3.25 -12.54
CA LYS A 79 -2.54 3.80 -13.81
C LYS A 79 -1.04 4.10 -13.79
N VAL A 80 -0.52 4.60 -12.67
CA VAL A 80 0.92 4.91 -12.56
C VAL A 80 1.72 3.62 -12.37
N ALA A 81 1.24 2.69 -11.55
CA ALA A 81 1.87 1.38 -11.40
C ALA A 81 2.01 0.64 -12.73
N ASP A 82 0.97 0.65 -13.57
CA ASP A 82 0.98 0.00 -14.89
C ASP A 82 2.00 0.62 -15.87
N GLN A 83 2.45 1.86 -15.61
CA GLN A 83 3.46 2.55 -16.41
C GLN A 83 4.89 2.35 -15.89
N ILE A 84 5.04 1.82 -14.68
CA ILE A 84 6.34 1.52 -14.09
C ILE A 84 6.84 0.19 -14.65
N ASP A 85 8.14 0.13 -14.97
CA ASP A 85 8.80 -1.09 -15.44
C ASP A 85 8.45 -2.27 -14.50
N PRO A 86 7.88 -3.38 -15.01
CA PRO A 86 7.47 -4.51 -14.19
C PRO A 86 8.57 -5.07 -13.28
N ARG A 87 9.85 -4.90 -13.62
CA ARG A 87 10.99 -5.35 -12.79
C ARG A 87 11.18 -4.52 -11.52
N LEU A 88 10.67 -3.29 -11.51
CA LEU A 88 10.66 -2.41 -10.34
C LEU A 88 9.46 -2.71 -9.44
N GLN A 89 8.45 -3.41 -9.95
CA GLN A 89 7.39 -3.93 -9.12
C GLN A 89 7.92 -5.11 -8.32
N LYS A 90 7.64 -5.12 -7.02
CA LYS A 90 8.04 -6.18 -6.11
C LYS A 90 7.33 -7.45 -6.57
N VAL A 91 8.08 -8.35 -7.18
CA VAL A 91 7.58 -9.65 -7.66
C VAL A 91 6.91 -10.34 -6.47
N SER A 92 5.58 -10.42 -6.49
CA SER A 92 4.86 -11.26 -5.55
C SER A 92 5.31 -12.69 -5.86
N LEU A 93 6.23 -13.23 -5.06
CA LEU A 93 6.63 -14.65 -5.09
C LEU A 93 5.45 -15.49 -4.58
N LYS A 94 4.26 -15.35 -5.18
CA LYS A 94 3.14 -16.26 -4.97
C LYS A 94 3.45 -17.52 -5.78
N SER A 95 4.13 -18.43 -5.09
CA SER A 95 4.23 -19.88 -5.34
C SER A 95 4.74 -20.32 -6.73
N HIS A 96 6.05 -20.59 -6.82
CA HIS A 96 6.49 -21.80 -7.50
C HIS A 96 6.42 -22.94 -6.47
N THR A 97 5.24 -23.53 -6.28
CA THR A 97 5.14 -24.83 -5.61
C THR A 97 5.86 -25.82 -6.52
N GLN A 98 7.09 -26.18 -6.15
CA GLN A 98 7.73 -27.35 -6.74
C GLN A 98 6.94 -28.56 -6.30
N ASP A 99 6.24 -29.19 -7.23
CA ASP A 99 5.71 -30.54 -7.06
C ASP A 99 6.88 -31.45 -6.63
N PRO A 100 6.74 -32.28 -5.58
CA PRO A 100 7.76 -33.25 -5.23
C PRO A 100 7.91 -34.23 -6.40
N GLU A 101 9.03 -34.06 -7.09
CA GLU A 101 9.54 -34.90 -8.16
C GLU A 101 9.37 -36.38 -7.81
N SER A 102 8.73 -37.07 -8.75
CA SER A 102 8.42 -38.49 -8.78
C SER A 102 9.55 -39.36 -8.23
N ALA A 103 9.24 -40.19 -7.24
CA ALA A 103 10.13 -41.25 -6.77
C ALA A 103 10.55 -42.14 -7.96
N PRO A 104 11.84 -42.55 -8.06
CA PRO A 104 12.23 -43.57 -9.01
C PRO A 104 11.52 -44.89 -8.67
N SER A 105 10.72 -45.36 -9.62
CA SER A 105 10.19 -46.72 -9.63
C SER A 105 11.33 -47.67 -9.97
N ASP A 106 12.12 -48.03 -8.96
CA ASP A 106 13.03 -49.16 -9.05
C ASP A 106 12.19 -50.44 -9.06
N GLY A 107 11.96 -50.95 -10.27
CA GLY A 107 11.36 -52.25 -10.50
C GLY A 107 12.32 -53.34 -10.04
N ASP A 108 11.85 -54.13 -9.07
CA ASP A 108 12.46 -55.38 -8.66
C ASP A 108 12.46 -56.42 -9.79
N ALA A 109 13.45 -57.31 -9.68
CA ALA A 109 13.88 -58.38 -10.58
C ALA A 109 12.83 -59.45 -10.94
#